data_AF-C2CH83-F1
#
_entry.id   AF-C2CH83-F1
#
_cell.length_a   1.000
_cell.length_b   1.000
_cell.length_c   1.000
_cell.angle_alpha   90.00
_cell.angle_beta   90.00
_cell.angle_gamma   90.00
#
_symmetry.space_group_name_H-M   'P 1'
#
loop_
_entity.id
_entity.type
_entity.pdbx_description
1 polymer ?
#
loop_
_entity_poly.entity_id
_entity_poly.type
_entity_poly.pdbx_seq_one_letter_code
_entity_poly.pdbx_strand_id
1 'polypeptide(L)'
;MMSTNFRTEVFKLCKKLQKDEASQKIRKMIYDMSVVIESNEIGEKFTDSRNDFAYMAKHSNTEFHGFIFLDENIEKIDIPNFFNVEHLSSAERILIEQGHKTLTRFIDLCLSEIASESNEVADSMNPYFLYKEVSVSENVSTLLSDEELIPAISAFKNGRVYKVLMDANFIKMFKKIDIDAMRGLVSILEKEINQSLGEEISKDIKDFSMKLHTKLDDITDVMFAFSVLMLALKNSLKIFCRLLYRAICGIDLFVLNNDNIISIEKDVSTIVSKFYKIFAQDITIDFSGSDMGSILLIDCDLPHGIHIHEFGMLIAQTLNFAGEFGESAKYSVVTVDEELIHIHHLVDEVLKAGLPIINTN
;
A
#
# COMPACT_ATOMS: atom_id res chain seq x y z
N MET A 1 -10.48 -28.46 1.13
CA MET A 1 -10.49 -27.15 1.81
C MET A 1 -10.78 -26.10 0.75
N MET A 2 -11.75 -25.20 0.93
CA MET A 2 -11.87 -24.03 0.05
C MET A 2 -10.56 -23.24 0.19
N SER A 3 -9.87 -22.96 -0.91
CA SER A 3 -8.74 -22.04 -0.86
C SER A 3 -9.28 -20.67 -0.47
N THR A 4 -8.85 -20.16 0.67
CA THR A 4 -9.13 -18.79 1.09
C THR A 4 -8.35 -17.82 0.19
N ASN A 5 -8.98 -16.69 -0.14
CA ASN A 5 -8.33 -15.66 -0.95
C ASN A 5 -7.30 -14.85 -0.14
N PHE A 6 -6.46 -14.10 -0.84
CA PHE A 6 -5.34 -13.38 -0.23
C PHE A 6 -5.81 -12.34 0.79
N ARG A 7 -6.76 -11.47 0.41
CA ARG A 7 -7.36 -10.46 1.30
C ARG A 7 -7.85 -11.03 2.63
N THR A 8 -8.52 -12.19 2.60
CA THR A 8 -9.03 -12.88 3.79
C THR A 8 -7.89 -13.32 4.72
N GLU A 9 -6.82 -13.90 4.17
CA GLU A 9 -5.66 -14.31 4.98
C GLU A 9 -4.94 -13.10 5.58
N VAL A 10 -4.81 -12.00 4.83
CA VAL A 10 -4.23 -10.75 5.34
C VAL A 10 -5.03 -10.21 6.53
N PHE A 11 -6.36 -10.18 6.45
CA PHE A 11 -7.19 -9.74 7.57
C PHE A 11 -7.06 -10.62 8.82
N LYS A 12 -6.79 -11.93 8.67
CA LYS A 12 -6.49 -12.79 9.82
C LYS A 12 -5.17 -12.39 10.49
N LEU A 13 -4.15 -12.07 9.71
CA LEU A 13 -2.87 -11.57 10.24
C LEU A 13 -3.06 -10.23 10.97
N CYS A 14 -3.80 -9.28 10.38
CA CYS A 14 -4.12 -8.01 11.04
C CYS A 14 -4.79 -8.21 12.40
N LYS A 15 -5.82 -9.07 12.47
CA LYS A 15 -6.52 -9.39 13.73
C LYS A 15 -5.61 -10.03 14.77
N LYS A 16 -4.59 -10.78 14.35
CA LYS A 16 -3.60 -11.36 15.24
C LYS A 16 -2.67 -10.30 15.80
N LEU A 17 -2.10 -9.45 14.93
CA LEU A 17 -1.20 -8.37 15.31
C LEU A 17 -1.86 -7.37 16.26
N GLN A 18 -3.14 -7.03 16.08
CA GLN A 18 -3.86 -6.14 17.00
C GLN A 18 -3.90 -6.67 18.46
N LYS A 19 -3.76 -7.98 18.67
CA LYS A 19 -3.78 -8.63 19.99
C LYS A 19 -2.39 -8.98 20.52
N ASP A 20 -1.36 -8.81 19.71
CA ASP A 20 0.01 -9.16 20.05
C ASP A 20 0.63 -8.12 21.00
N GLU A 21 1.37 -8.60 22.01
CA GLU A 21 1.93 -7.73 23.07
C GLU A 21 3.05 -6.84 22.54
N ALA A 22 3.90 -7.35 21.63
CA ALA A 22 4.96 -6.56 21.01
C ALA A 22 4.38 -5.47 20.10
N SER A 23 3.34 -5.80 19.34
CA SER A 23 2.57 -4.85 18.53
C SER A 23 1.93 -3.76 19.39
N GLN A 24 1.40 -4.10 20.57
CA GLN A 24 0.89 -3.11 21.53
C GLN A 24 1.97 -2.15 22.06
N LYS A 25 3.22 -2.63 22.24
CA LYS A 25 4.36 -1.77 22.61
C LYS A 25 4.70 -0.80 21.49
N ILE A 26 4.74 -1.27 20.23
CA ILE A 26 4.94 -0.42 19.05
C ILE A 26 3.83 0.61 18.95
N ARG A 27 2.56 0.20 19.06
CA ARG A 27 1.39 1.09 19.08
C ARG A 27 1.55 2.20 20.10
N LYS A 28 1.85 1.84 21.35
CA LYS A 28 1.99 2.80 22.44
C LYS A 28 3.11 3.79 22.15
N MET A 29 4.27 3.30 21.72
CA MET A 29 5.42 4.14 21.37
C MET A 29 5.06 5.12 20.26
N ILE A 30 4.48 4.65 19.15
CA ILE A 30 4.09 5.55 18.05
C ILE A 30 3.06 6.56 18.54
N TYR A 31 2.03 6.14 19.27
CA TYR A 31 1.03 7.05 19.85
C TYR A 31 1.68 8.13 20.72
N ASP A 32 2.54 7.73 21.65
CA ASP A 32 3.23 8.64 22.58
C ASP A 32 4.16 9.61 21.83
N MET A 33 4.72 9.24 20.67
CA MET A 33 5.45 10.17 19.79
C MET A 33 4.52 11.07 18.96
N SER A 34 3.25 10.71 18.78
CA SER A 34 2.34 11.40 17.86
C SER A 34 1.48 12.46 18.52
N VAL A 35 1.36 12.40 19.85
CA VAL A 35 0.43 13.20 20.62
C VAL A 35 1.21 14.11 21.55
N VAL A 36 0.84 15.39 21.54
CA VAL A 36 1.34 16.38 22.49
C VAL A 36 0.37 16.48 23.65
N ILE A 37 0.88 16.44 24.88
CA ILE A 37 0.10 16.77 26.07
C ILE A 37 0.14 18.27 26.25
N GLU A 38 -0.99 18.96 26.10
CA GLU A 38 -1.09 20.39 26.35
C GLU A 38 -0.65 20.72 27.79
N SER A 39 0.26 21.69 27.95
CA SER A 39 0.61 22.19 29.27
C SER A 39 -0.53 23.07 29.81
N ASN A 40 -0.72 23.04 31.12
CA ASN A 40 -1.72 23.89 31.79
C ASN A 40 -1.32 25.38 31.81
N GLU A 41 -0.16 25.75 31.26
CA GLU A 41 0.41 27.09 31.29
C GLU A 41 0.21 27.80 29.94
N ILE A 42 -0.60 28.86 29.96
CA ILE A 42 -0.94 29.64 28.76
C ILE A 42 0.31 30.34 28.22
N GLY A 43 0.73 29.98 27.01
CA GLY A 43 1.76 30.69 26.25
C GLY A 43 3.12 30.01 26.13
N GLU A 44 3.32 28.83 26.73
CA GLU A 44 4.51 28.03 26.43
C GLU A 44 4.40 27.40 25.04
N LYS A 45 5.41 27.64 24.21
CA LYS A 45 5.58 26.92 22.94
C LYS A 45 6.07 25.51 23.29
N PHE A 46 5.21 24.52 23.16
CA PHE A 46 5.61 23.13 23.34
C PHE A 46 6.27 22.62 22.07
N THR A 47 7.55 22.23 22.17
CA THR A 47 8.29 21.54 21.11
C THR A 47 8.78 20.22 21.70
N ASP A 48 8.23 19.10 21.24
CA ASP A 48 8.72 17.75 21.59
C ASP A 48 9.43 17.17 20.37
N SER A 49 10.73 16.89 20.53
CA SER A 49 11.56 16.37 19.46
C SER A 49 11.07 15.04 18.90
N ARG A 50 10.39 14.24 19.74
CA ARG A 50 9.77 12.98 19.33
C ARG A 50 8.54 13.19 18.45
N ASN A 51 7.82 14.29 18.65
CA ASN A 51 6.69 14.66 17.80
C ASN A 51 7.15 15.14 16.43
N ASP A 52 8.13 16.03 16.41
CA ASP A 52 8.75 16.50 15.16
C ASP A 52 9.33 15.32 14.36
N PHE A 53 10.00 14.38 15.05
CA PHE A 53 10.47 13.13 14.45
C PHE A 53 9.32 12.34 13.82
N ALA A 54 8.27 12.04 14.59
CA ALA A 54 7.16 11.22 14.10
C ALA A 54 6.40 11.89 12.94
N TYR A 55 6.25 13.21 12.98
CA TYR A 55 5.65 13.98 11.90
C TYR A 55 6.46 13.86 10.60
N MET A 56 7.79 14.00 10.69
CA MET A 56 8.68 13.89 9.53
C MET A 56 8.83 12.45 9.03
N ALA A 57 8.80 11.46 9.91
CA ALA A 57 8.93 10.05 9.54
C ALA A 57 7.69 9.49 8.83
N LYS A 58 6.49 9.98 9.19
CA LYS A 58 5.22 9.49 8.64
C LYS A 58 4.91 10.16 7.33
N HIS A 59 5.34 9.54 6.25
CA HIS A 59 4.91 9.90 4.90
C HIS A 59 4.01 8.81 4.32
N SER A 60 3.22 9.15 3.30
CA SER A 60 2.36 8.18 2.63
C SER A 60 3.20 7.03 2.06
N ASN A 61 2.81 5.80 2.39
CA ASN A 61 3.42 4.55 1.88
C ASN A 61 4.88 4.29 2.31
N THR A 62 5.32 4.81 3.46
CA THR A 62 6.63 4.48 4.02
C THR A 62 6.56 3.66 5.32
N GLU A 63 5.37 3.44 5.89
CA GLU A 63 5.16 2.64 7.12
C GLU A 63 6.30 2.84 8.16
N PHE A 64 6.95 1.75 8.60
CA PHE A 64 8.12 1.80 9.48
C PHE A 64 9.41 2.23 8.77
N HIS A 65 9.50 2.03 7.46
CA HIS A 65 10.68 2.41 6.67
C HIS A 65 11.00 3.90 6.80
N GLY A 66 9.97 4.76 6.85
CA GLY A 66 10.14 6.21 7.02
C GLY A 66 10.82 6.60 8.33
N PHE A 67 10.50 5.90 9.43
CA PHE A 67 11.14 6.11 10.73
C PHE A 67 12.62 5.72 10.69
N ILE A 68 12.91 4.56 10.10
CA ILE A 68 14.29 4.04 9.99
C ILE A 68 15.14 4.96 9.11
N PHE A 69 14.59 5.39 7.98
CA PHE A 69 15.23 6.31 7.06
C PHE A 69 15.55 7.65 7.70
N LEU A 70 14.58 8.27 8.40
CA LEU A 70 14.81 9.55 9.06
C LEU A 70 15.93 9.45 10.10
N ASP A 71 15.86 8.45 10.97
CA ASP A 71 16.84 8.22 12.03
C ASP A 71 18.28 8.01 11.50
N GLU A 72 18.46 7.43 10.32
CA GLU A 72 19.79 7.23 9.70
C GLU A 72 20.35 8.46 8.97
N ASN A 73 19.51 9.47 8.76
CA ASN A 73 19.79 10.58 7.85
C ASN A 73 19.51 11.96 8.45
N ILE A 74 19.21 12.07 9.76
CA ILE A 74 18.93 13.34 10.45
C ILE A 74 20.00 14.39 10.11
N GLU A 75 21.28 14.04 10.14
CA GLU A 75 22.39 14.99 9.90
C GLU A 75 22.69 15.22 8.41
N LYS A 76 22.06 14.47 7.51
CA LYS A 76 22.30 14.51 6.06
C LYS A 76 21.20 15.25 5.30
N ILE A 77 20.02 15.39 5.89
CA ILE A 77 18.87 16.08 5.29
C ILE A 77 18.79 17.51 5.82
N ASP A 78 18.36 18.44 4.96
CA ASP A 78 18.12 19.82 5.35
C ASP A 78 16.77 19.90 6.10
N ILE A 79 16.83 19.84 7.43
CA ILE A 79 15.65 19.91 8.29
C ILE A 79 15.29 21.39 8.48
N PRO A 80 14.05 21.80 8.17
CA PRO A 80 13.62 23.17 8.41
C PRO A 80 13.79 23.57 9.89
N ASN A 81 14.33 24.76 10.14
CA ASN A 81 14.68 25.27 11.49
C ASN A 81 13.54 25.29 12.52
N PHE A 82 12.29 25.08 12.09
CA PHE A 82 11.13 25.02 12.98
C PHE A 82 10.82 23.60 13.49
N PHE A 83 11.51 22.57 12.97
CA PHE A 83 11.53 21.23 13.55
C PHE A 83 12.80 21.03 14.38
N ASN A 84 12.66 20.36 15.52
CA ASN A 84 13.77 19.91 16.34
C ASN A 84 13.76 18.38 16.40
N VAL A 85 14.48 17.71 15.51
CA VAL A 85 14.45 16.25 15.37
C VAL A 85 15.68 15.63 16.05
N GLU A 86 15.45 14.61 16.89
CA GLU A 86 16.50 13.84 17.56
C GLU A 86 16.41 12.35 17.17
N HIS A 87 17.53 11.63 17.29
CA HIS A 87 17.55 10.19 17.05
C HIS A 87 16.61 9.42 17.97
N LEU A 88 16.11 8.30 17.46
CA LEU A 88 15.39 7.34 18.27
C LEU A 88 16.30 6.77 19.36
N SER A 89 15.76 6.54 20.55
CA SER A 89 16.47 5.74 21.54
C SER A 89 16.65 4.31 21.01
N SER A 90 17.66 3.58 21.53
CA SER A 90 17.92 2.21 21.08
C SER A 90 16.71 1.28 21.28
N ALA A 91 15.90 1.51 22.32
CA ALA A 91 14.69 0.73 22.57
C ALA A 91 13.59 1.02 21.54
N GLU A 92 13.39 2.28 21.18
CA GLU A 92 12.43 2.69 20.14
C GLU A 92 12.85 2.17 18.76
N ARG A 93 14.14 2.29 18.44
CA ARG A 93 14.71 1.80 17.18
C ARG A 93 14.47 0.31 17.00
N ILE A 94 14.69 -0.51 18.04
CA ILE A 94 14.42 -1.95 18.00
C ILE A 94 12.94 -2.24 17.68
N LEU A 95 12.01 -1.51 18.29
CA LEU A 95 10.57 -1.68 18.05
C LEU A 95 10.17 -1.32 16.61
N ILE A 96 10.71 -0.21 16.08
CA ILE A 96 10.49 0.18 14.68
C ILE A 96 11.07 -0.86 13.72
N GLU A 97 12.30 -1.31 13.96
CA GLU A 97 12.95 -2.36 13.15
C GLU A 97 12.16 -3.67 13.19
N GLN A 98 11.58 -4.04 14.34
CA GLN A 98 10.76 -5.23 14.50
C GLN A 98 9.50 -5.16 13.61
N GLY A 99 8.84 -4.00 13.60
CA GLY A 99 7.72 -3.72 12.71
C GLY A 99 8.13 -3.79 11.24
N HIS A 100 9.21 -3.11 10.85
CA HIS A 100 9.68 -3.09 9.46
C HIS A 100 10.08 -4.49 8.97
N LYS A 101 10.84 -5.24 9.77
CA LYS A 101 11.29 -6.60 9.45
C LYS A 101 10.12 -7.57 9.28
N THR A 102 9.03 -7.37 10.02
CA THR A 102 7.80 -8.15 9.84
C THR A 102 7.19 -7.93 8.46
N LEU A 103 7.16 -6.68 7.99
CA LEU A 103 6.62 -6.34 6.66
C LEU A 103 7.54 -6.87 5.54
N THR A 104 8.85 -6.63 5.64
CA THR A 104 9.81 -7.03 4.60
C THR A 104 10.00 -8.53 4.54
N ARG A 105 9.96 -9.25 5.68
CA ARG A 105 10.01 -10.72 5.70
C ARG A 105 8.89 -11.34 4.86
N PHE A 106 7.68 -10.79 4.93
CA PHE A 106 6.57 -11.26 4.10
C PHE A 106 6.81 -11.00 2.61
N ILE A 107 7.32 -9.82 2.25
CA ILE A 107 7.67 -9.47 0.86
C ILE A 107 8.71 -10.46 0.32
N ASP A 108 9.79 -10.69 1.06
CA ASP A 108 10.87 -11.61 0.68
C ASP A 108 10.34 -13.03 0.43
N LEU A 109 9.48 -13.52 1.31
CA LEU A 109 8.89 -14.86 1.18
C LEU A 109 7.93 -14.95 -0.03
N CYS A 110 7.15 -13.90 -0.30
CA CYS A 110 6.28 -13.84 -1.48
C CYS A 110 7.08 -13.83 -2.80
N LEU A 111 8.20 -13.11 -2.83
CA LEU A 111 9.03 -12.91 -4.02
C LEU A 111 10.19 -13.91 -4.17
N SER A 112 10.38 -14.79 -3.18
CA SER A 112 11.48 -15.78 -3.11
C SER A 112 11.73 -16.59 -4.39
N GLU A 113 10.69 -17.07 -5.06
CA GLU A 113 10.83 -17.84 -6.30
C GLU A 113 11.38 -16.96 -7.43
N ILE A 114 10.89 -15.72 -7.54
CA ILE A 114 11.36 -14.74 -8.53
C ILE A 114 12.82 -14.35 -8.23
N ALA A 115 13.14 -14.08 -6.95
CA ALA A 115 14.48 -13.73 -6.51
C ALA A 115 15.50 -14.84 -6.79
N SER A 116 15.10 -16.10 -6.71
CA SER A 116 15.95 -17.24 -7.05
C SER A 116 16.42 -17.26 -8.52
N GLU A 117 15.69 -16.57 -9.42
CA GLU A 117 16.03 -16.44 -10.83
C GLU A 117 16.65 -15.07 -11.20
N SER A 118 16.18 -13.98 -10.57
CA SER A 118 16.75 -12.63 -10.67
C SER A 118 16.31 -11.76 -9.49
N ASN A 119 17.30 -11.32 -8.70
CA ASN A 119 17.08 -10.39 -7.61
C ASN A 119 16.54 -9.04 -8.12
N GLU A 120 17.05 -8.54 -9.24
CA GLU A 120 16.67 -7.25 -9.80
C GLU A 120 15.18 -7.19 -10.18
N VAL A 121 14.65 -8.29 -10.71
CA VAL A 121 13.22 -8.40 -11.05
C VAL A 121 12.38 -8.48 -9.77
N ALA A 122 12.79 -9.28 -8.78
CA ALA A 122 12.11 -9.36 -7.49
C ALA A 122 12.11 -7.99 -6.79
N ASP A 123 13.25 -7.32 -6.73
CA ASP A 123 13.41 -5.99 -6.12
C ASP A 123 12.50 -4.97 -6.78
N SER A 124 12.34 -5.00 -8.11
CA SER A 124 11.43 -4.09 -8.82
C SER A 124 9.96 -4.20 -8.37
N MET A 125 9.57 -5.35 -7.82
CA MET A 125 8.25 -5.63 -7.29
C MET A 125 8.14 -5.37 -5.78
N ASN A 126 9.25 -5.07 -5.11
CA ASN A 126 9.25 -4.67 -3.71
C ASN A 126 8.59 -3.28 -3.56
N PRO A 127 7.60 -3.10 -2.66
CA PRO A 127 7.00 -1.79 -2.41
C PRO A 127 8.01 -0.67 -2.11
N TYR A 128 9.15 -1.02 -1.50
CA TYR A 128 10.19 -0.06 -1.12
C TYR A 128 11.26 0.19 -2.21
N PHE A 129 11.13 -0.37 -3.41
CA PHE A 129 12.14 -0.33 -4.47
C PHE A 129 12.61 1.07 -4.89
N LEU A 130 11.70 2.05 -4.87
CA LEU A 130 11.99 3.43 -5.27
C LEU A 130 12.49 4.29 -4.10
N TYR A 131 12.56 3.73 -2.90
CA TYR A 131 13.07 4.40 -1.71
C TYR A 131 14.55 4.11 -1.53
N LYS A 132 15.22 4.95 -0.73
CA LYS A 132 16.60 4.68 -0.32
C LYS A 132 16.62 3.48 0.61
N GLU A 133 17.63 2.64 0.47
CA GLU A 133 17.84 1.52 1.39
C GLU A 133 18.06 2.02 2.82
N VAL A 134 17.64 1.19 3.77
CA VAL A 134 17.76 1.44 5.21
C VAL A 134 18.39 0.24 5.89
N SER A 135 19.06 0.46 7.01
CA SER A 135 19.75 -0.58 7.77
C SER A 135 18.84 -1.15 8.87
N VAL A 136 18.72 -2.48 8.88
CA VAL A 136 17.95 -3.21 9.90
C VAL A 136 18.87 -4.21 10.58
N SER A 137 18.86 -4.27 11.91
CA SER A 137 19.67 -5.22 12.65
C SER A 137 19.27 -6.68 12.36
N GLU A 138 20.26 -7.53 12.09
CA GLU A 138 20.05 -8.96 11.89
C GLU A 138 19.43 -9.63 13.13
N ASN A 139 19.73 -9.10 14.32
CA ASN A 139 19.32 -9.67 15.61
C ASN A 139 17.86 -9.34 16.00
N VAL A 140 17.21 -8.41 15.31
CA VAL A 140 15.81 -8.08 15.59
C VAL A 140 14.90 -9.19 15.06
N SER A 141 13.95 -9.67 15.85
CA SER A 141 12.99 -10.68 15.41
C SER A 141 11.83 -10.07 14.62
N THR A 142 10.99 -10.89 13.99
CA THR A 142 9.70 -10.46 13.44
C THR A 142 8.61 -10.57 14.50
N LEU A 143 7.47 -9.90 14.30
CA LEU A 143 6.26 -10.03 15.12
C LEU A 143 5.46 -11.30 14.79
N LEU A 144 5.62 -11.80 13.57
CA LEU A 144 4.98 -13.02 13.07
C LEU A 144 6.06 -14.02 12.65
N SER A 145 5.89 -15.29 13.01
CA SER A 145 6.77 -16.36 12.51
C SER A 145 6.48 -16.68 11.04
N ASP A 146 7.43 -17.31 10.35
CA ASP A 146 7.24 -17.74 8.97
C ASP A 146 6.03 -18.68 8.84
N GLU A 147 5.80 -19.57 9.81
CA GLU A 147 4.66 -20.49 9.82
C GLU A 147 3.32 -19.76 9.83
N GLU A 148 3.24 -18.62 10.52
CA GLU A 148 2.04 -17.80 10.56
C GLU A 148 1.78 -17.09 9.23
N LEU A 149 2.84 -16.77 8.48
CA LEU A 149 2.74 -16.10 7.18
C LEU A 149 2.39 -17.06 6.04
N ILE A 150 2.68 -18.36 6.17
CA ILE A 150 2.48 -19.38 5.11
C ILE A 150 1.10 -19.30 4.45
N PRO A 151 -0.03 -19.21 5.17
CA PRO A 151 -1.36 -19.17 4.54
C PRO A 151 -1.52 -17.97 3.60
N ALA A 152 -1.09 -16.78 4.03
CA ALA A 152 -1.16 -15.56 3.22
C ALA A 152 -0.19 -15.61 2.03
N ILE A 153 1.04 -16.10 2.24
CA ILE A 153 2.03 -16.29 1.16
C ILE A 153 1.48 -17.26 0.11
N SER A 154 0.89 -18.37 0.55
CA SER A 154 0.31 -19.36 -0.34
C SER A 154 -0.86 -18.78 -1.12
N ALA A 155 -1.73 -17.98 -0.48
CA ALA A 155 -2.84 -17.32 -1.16
C ALA A 155 -2.35 -16.28 -2.20
N PHE A 156 -1.30 -15.52 -1.89
CA PHE A 156 -0.66 -14.59 -2.83
C PHE A 156 -0.08 -15.31 -4.05
N LYS A 157 0.78 -16.32 -3.83
CA LYS A 157 1.41 -17.09 -4.92
C LYS A 157 0.41 -17.92 -5.73
N ASN A 158 -0.72 -18.28 -5.14
CA ASN A 158 -1.80 -18.96 -5.85
C ASN A 158 -2.75 -18.02 -6.62
N GLY A 159 -2.58 -16.71 -6.48
CA GLY A 159 -3.33 -15.69 -7.21
C GLY A 159 -3.15 -15.80 -8.72
N ARG A 160 -4.12 -15.25 -9.46
CA ARG A 160 -4.18 -15.36 -10.93
C ARG A 160 -2.97 -14.69 -11.56
N VAL A 161 -2.61 -13.51 -11.07
CA VAL A 161 -1.50 -12.71 -11.62
C VAL A 161 -0.16 -13.42 -11.43
N TYR A 162 0.11 -13.91 -10.22
CA TYR A 162 1.36 -14.59 -9.90
C TYR A 162 1.55 -15.83 -10.79
N LYS A 163 0.53 -16.68 -10.91
CA LYS A 163 0.58 -17.88 -11.75
C LYS A 163 0.86 -17.55 -13.21
N VAL A 164 0.13 -16.59 -13.78
CA VAL A 164 0.33 -16.21 -15.19
C VAL A 164 1.74 -15.67 -15.45
N LEU A 165 2.29 -14.86 -14.53
CA LEU A 165 3.66 -14.40 -14.65
C LEU A 165 4.67 -15.57 -14.65
N MET A 166 4.57 -16.45 -13.66
CA MET A 166 5.49 -17.58 -13.51
C MET A 166 5.39 -18.56 -14.67
N ASP A 167 4.17 -18.91 -15.11
CA ASP A 167 3.93 -19.81 -16.25
C ASP A 167 4.49 -19.24 -17.57
N ALA A 168 4.52 -17.91 -17.70
CA ALA A 168 5.03 -17.22 -18.89
C ALA A 168 6.56 -17.04 -18.90
N ASN A 169 7.28 -17.40 -17.84
CA ASN A 169 8.72 -17.16 -17.67
C ASN A 169 9.13 -15.68 -17.84
N PHE A 170 8.29 -14.76 -17.35
CA PHE A 170 8.44 -13.31 -17.56
C PHE A 170 9.82 -12.76 -17.17
N ILE A 171 10.45 -13.34 -16.13
CA ILE A 171 11.74 -12.91 -15.57
C ILE A 171 12.81 -12.79 -16.65
N LYS A 172 12.80 -13.70 -17.64
CA LYS A 172 13.76 -13.69 -18.75
C LYS A 172 13.72 -12.41 -19.59
N MET A 173 12.53 -11.80 -19.70
CA MET A 173 12.34 -10.56 -20.45
C MET A 173 13.01 -9.36 -19.77
N PHE A 174 13.05 -9.35 -18.44
CA PHE A 174 13.55 -8.23 -17.63
C PHE A 174 14.99 -8.44 -17.13
N LYS A 175 15.50 -9.66 -17.13
CA LYS A 175 16.83 -10.02 -16.59
C LYS A 175 18.02 -9.25 -17.19
N LYS A 176 17.87 -8.71 -18.40
CA LYS A 176 18.93 -7.92 -19.08
C LYS A 176 18.80 -6.41 -18.87
N ILE A 177 17.73 -5.96 -18.21
CA ILE A 177 17.49 -4.55 -17.93
C ILE A 177 18.27 -4.21 -16.66
N ASP A 178 19.07 -3.15 -16.70
CA ASP A 178 19.79 -2.68 -15.54
C ASP A 178 18.84 -2.05 -14.50
N ILE A 179 19.33 -1.92 -13.26
CA ILE A 179 18.52 -1.49 -12.13
C ILE A 179 17.98 -0.06 -12.30
N ASP A 180 18.73 0.84 -12.94
CA ASP A 180 18.33 2.23 -13.12
C ASP A 180 17.23 2.34 -14.20
N ALA A 181 17.36 1.57 -15.28
CA ALA A 181 16.32 1.44 -16.29
C ALA A 181 15.03 0.80 -15.72
N MET A 182 15.16 -0.22 -14.85
CA MET A 182 14.02 -0.82 -14.14
C MET A 182 13.35 0.20 -13.21
N ARG A 183 14.12 1.00 -12.47
CA ARG A 183 13.60 2.11 -11.65
C ARG A 183 12.83 3.12 -12.48
N GLY A 184 13.38 3.52 -13.63
CA GLY A 184 12.71 4.41 -14.58
C GLY A 184 11.37 3.83 -15.06
N LEU A 185 11.35 2.57 -15.48
CA LEU A 185 10.14 1.88 -15.95
C LEU A 185 9.06 1.82 -14.86
N VAL A 186 9.41 1.35 -13.66
CA VAL A 186 8.46 1.24 -12.55
C VAL A 186 7.91 2.61 -12.15
N SER A 187 8.77 3.63 -12.10
CA SER A 187 8.35 5.00 -11.74
C SER A 187 7.38 5.60 -12.75
N ILE A 188 7.64 5.42 -14.05
CA ILE A 188 6.76 5.91 -15.12
C ILE A 188 5.42 5.18 -15.07
N LEU A 189 5.45 3.86 -14.93
CA LEU A 189 4.24 3.04 -14.90
C LEU A 189 3.37 3.37 -13.68
N GLU A 190 3.96 3.48 -12.49
CA GLU A 190 3.26 3.91 -11.28
C GLU A 190 2.60 5.28 -11.47
N LYS A 191 3.32 6.24 -12.07
CA LYS A 191 2.79 7.58 -12.31
C LYS A 191 1.59 7.56 -13.27
N GLU A 192 1.73 6.90 -14.42
CA GLU A 192 0.67 6.84 -15.44
C GLU A 192 -0.60 6.14 -14.93
N ILE A 193 -0.43 5.04 -14.19
CA ILE A 193 -1.56 4.34 -13.58
C ILE A 193 -2.20 5.16 -12.47
N ASN A 194 -1.41 5.79 -11.58
CA ASN A 194 -1.95 6.62 -10.50
C ASN A 194 -2.77 7.80 -11.03
N GLN A 195 -2.34 8.41 -12.14
CA GLN A 195 -3.10 9.45 -12.83
C GLN A 195 -4.40 8.94 -13.45
N SER A 196 -4.50 7.62 -13.69
CA SER A 196 -5.63 6.94 -14.31
C SER A 196 -6.53 6.19 -13.32
N LEU A 197 -6.36 6.39 -12.00
CA LEU A 197 -7.20 5.74 -10.97
C LEU A 197 -8.58 6.41 -10.80
N GLY A 198 -8.67 7.70 -11.11
CA GLY A 198 -9.91 8.46 -11.01
C GLY A 198 -10.81 8.31 -12.24
N GLU A 199 -11.52 9.37 -12.55
CA GLU A 199 -12.45 9.42 -13.68
C GLU A 199 -11.73 9.57 -15.03
N GLU A 200 -10.59 10.25 -15.02
CA GLU A 200 -9.79 10.51 -16.22
C GLU A 200 -8.77 9.39 -16.40
N ILE A 201 -8.73 8.81 -17.60
CA ILE A 201 -7.74 7.78 -17.97
C ILE A 201 -6.75 8.38 -18.95
N SER A 202 -5.45 8.19 -18.69
CA SER A 202 -4.39 8.69 -19.55
C SER A 202 -4.49 8.08 -20.96
N LYS A 203 -4.02 8.83 -21.96
CA LYS A 203 -4.10 8.40 -23.36
C LYS A 203 -3.38 7.08 -23.57
N ASP A 204 -2.21 6.92 -22.95
CA ASP A 204 -1.38 5.73 -23.11
C ASP A 204 -2.08 4.47 -22.59
N ILE A 205 -2.80 4.56 -21.46
CA ILE A 205 -3.60 3.45 -20.93
C ILE A 205 -4.79 3.13 -21.85
N LYS A 206 -5.45 4.14 -22.43
CA LYS A 206 -6.54 3.92 -23.39
C LYS A 206 -6.03 3.23 -24.66
N ASP A 207 -4.93 3.72 -25.22
CA ASP A 207 -4.33 3.20 -26.43
C ASP A 207 -3.86 1.75 -26.20
N PHE A 208 -3.22 1.46 -25.06
CA PHE A 208 -2.85 0.10 -24.68
C PHE A 208 -4.05 -0.83 -24.53
N SER A 209 -5.12 -0.38 -23.87
CA SER A 209 -6.36 -1.16 -23.74
C SER A 209 -6.96 -1.54 -25.09
N MET A 210 -6.95 -0.63 -26.08
CA MET A 210 -7.43 -0.96 -27.43
C MET A 210 -6.59 -2.06 -28.08
N LYS A 211 -5.27 -2.05 -27.87
CA LYS A 211 -4.35 -3.06 -28.41
C LYS A 211 -4.58 -4.45 -27.79
N LEU A 212 -4.95 -4.52 -26.51
CA LEU A 212 -5.30 -5.79 -25.85
C LEU A 212 -6.43 -6.53 -26.57
N HIS A 213 -7.33 -5.83 -27.27
CA HIS A 213 -8.45 -6.44 -27.99
C HIS A 213 -8.10 -6.91 -29.41
N THR A 214 -6.98 -6.45 -30.00
CA THR A 214 -6.63 -6.78 -31.39
C THR A 214 -5.60 -7.88 -31.51
N LYS A 215 -4.65 -7.97 -30.54
CA LYS A 215 -3.61 -9.02 -30.30
C LYS A 215 -2.26 -8.37 -29.95
N LEU A 216 -1.57 -8.91 -28.93
CA LEU A 216 -0.24 -8.48 -28.49
C LEU A 216 0.85 -9.05 -29.40
N ASP A 217 1.05 -8.45 -30.57
CA ASP A 217 2.04 -8.91 -31.56
C ASP A 217 3.39 -8.18 -31.46
N ASP A 218 3.44 -7.03 -30.77
CA ASP A 218 4.66 -6.25 -30.58
C ASP A 218 5.34 -6.55 -29.22
N ILE A 219 6.66 -6.65 -29.22
CA ILE A 219 7.44 -6.96 -28.02
C ILE A 219 7.29 -5.89 -26.96
N THR A 220 7.15 -4.62 -27.34
CA THR A 220 6.93 -3.51 -26.41
C THR A 220 5.57 -3.61 -25.74
N ASP A 221 4.52 -3.99 -26.48
CA ASP A 221 3.20 -4.20 -25.91
C ASP A 221 3.17 -5.41 -24.96
N VAL A 222 3.90 -6.48 -25.28
CA VAL A 222 4.11 -7.63 -24.38
C VAL A 222 4.88 -7.23 -23.12
N MET A 223 5.97 -6.46 -23.25
CA MET A 223 6.72 -5.93 -22.10
C MET A 223 5.81 -5.11 -21.18
N PHE A 224 5.03 -4.21 -21.78
CA PHE A 224 4.12 -3.34 -21.02
C PHE A 224 3.06 -4.17 -20.28
N ALA A 225 2.49 -5.18 -20.93
CA ALA A 225 1.55 -6.09 -20.31
C ALA A 225 2.15 -6.84 -19.10
N PHE A 226 3.38 -7.36 -19.22
CA PHE A 226 4.09 -7.94 -18.08
C PHE A 226 4.37 -6.93 -16.98
N SER A 227 4.77 -5.71 -17.34
CA SER A 227 5.02 -4.64 -16.35
C SER A 227 3.75 -4.25 -15.58
N VAL A 228 2.58 -4.22 -16.23
CA VAL A 228 1.28 -4.02 -15.56
C VAL A 228 1.02 -5.11 -14.53
N LEU A 229 1.26 -6.38 -14.87
CA LEU A 229 1.09 -7.50 -13.93
C LEU A 229 2.10 -7.45 -12.78
N MET A 230 3.37 -7.11 -13.05
CA MET A 230 4.38 -6.91 -12.01
C MET A 230 3.98 -5.79 -11.04
N LEU A 231 3.48 -4.67 -11.58
CA LEU A 231 2.98 -3.56 -10.78
C LEU A 231 1.73 -3.94 -9.97
N ALA A 232 0.85 -4.77 -10.52
CA ALA A 232 -0.32 -5.27 -9.79
C ALA A 232 0.09 -6.04 -8.53
N LEU A 233 1.09 -6.94 -8.63
CA LEU A 233 1.64 -7.65 -7.48
C LEU A 233 2.36 -6.72 -6.50
N LYS A 234 3.14 -5.76 -7.00
CA LYS A 234 3.76 -4.72 -6.16
C LYS A 234 2.70 -3.94 -5.37
N ASN A 235 1.61 -3.53 -6.02
CA ASN A 235 0.52 -2.79 -5.38
C ASN A 235 -0.23 -3.64 -4.34
N SER A 236 -0.41 -4.93 -4.62
CA SER A 236 -0.96 -5.89 -3.66
C SER A 236 -0.09 -5.99 -2.40
N LEU A 237 1.24 -6.12 -2.55
CA LEU A 237 2.19 -6.11 -1.43
C LEU A 237 2.22 -4.77 -0.70
N LYS A 238 2.08 -3.65 -1.41
CA LYS A 238 2.00 -2.30 -0.82
C LYS A 238 0.76 -2.14 0.06
N ILE A 239 -0.40 -2.59 -0.42
CA ILE A 239 -1.65 -2.58 0.35
C ILE A 239 -1.54 -3.52 1.57
N PHE A 240 -0.91 -4.68 1.41
CA PHE A 240 -0.59 -5.57 2.52
C PHE A 240 0.26 -4.86 3.60
N CYS A 241 1.36 -4.20 3.22
CA CYS A 241 2.21 -3.47 4.15
C CYS A 241 1.42 -2.40 4.91
N ARG A 242 0.57 -1.66 4.19
CA ARG A 242 -0.28 -0.63 4.78
C ARG A 242 -1.27 -1.20 5.79
N LEU A 243 -1.93 -2.32 5.45
CA LEU A 243 -2.89 -3.00 6.33
C LEU A 243 -2.22 -3.52 7.61
N LEU A 244 -1.05 -4.17 7.50
CA LEU A 244 -0.34 -4.68 8.68
C LEU A 244 0.21 -3.54 9.54
N TYR A 245 0.77 -2.49 8.95
CA TYR A 245 1.24 -1.33 9.68
C TYR A 245 0.11 -0.68 10.51
N ARG A 246 -1.06 -0.45 9.89
CA ARG A 246 -2.23 0.09 10.61
C ARG A 246 -2.72 -0.86 11.71
N ALA A 247 -2.71 -2.16 11.45
CA ALA A 247 -3.07 -3.16 12.47
C ALA A 247 -2.09 -3.17 13.65
N ILE A 248 -0.77 -3.06 13.40
CA ILE A 248 0.25 -2.94 14.45
C ILE A 248 0.06 -1.65 15.24
N CYS A 249 -0.30 -0.54 14.58
CA CYS A 249 -0.69 0.70 15.24
C CYS A 249 -2.05 0.62 15.97
N GLY A 250 -2.74 -0.53 15.94
CA GLY A 250 -4.04 -0.72 16.57
C GLY A 250 -5.15 0.15 15.98
N ILE A 251 -5.02 0.50 14.70
CA ILE A 251 -6.05 1.20 13.94
C ILE A 251 -7.00 0.17 13.33
N ASP A 252 -8.29 0.38 13.51
CA ASP A 252 -9.33 -0.46 12.94
C ASP A 252 -9.61 -0.09 11.48
N LEU A 253 -10.16 -1.05 10.73
CA LEU A 253 -10.60 -0.79 9.37
C LEU A 253 -11.72 0.25 9.38
N PHE A 254 -11.53 1.34 8.64
CA PHE A 254 -12.55 2.36 8.49
C PHE A 254 -13.73 1.83 7.66
N VAL A 255 -14.95 2.04 8.14
CA VAL A 255 -16.18 1.55 7.50
C VAL A 255 -17.06 2.76 7.15
N LEU A 256 -17.32 2.94 5.86
CA LEU A 256 -18.32 3.85 5.33
C LEU A 256 -19.62 3.09 5.11
N ASN A 257 -20.68 3.47 5.81
CA ASN A 257 -21.96 2.76 5.80
C ASN A 257 -23.15 3.72 5.75
N ASN A 258 -24.37 3.17 5.81
CA ASN A 258 -25.61 3.96 5.81
C ASN A 258 -25.69 5.02 6.93
N ASP A 259 -24.94 4.87 8.02
CA ASP A 259 -24.98 5.78 9.17
C ASP A 259 -24.10 7.02 8.98
N ASN A 260 -22.99 6.89 8.23
CA ASN A 260 -22.03 7.98 8.06
C ASN A 260 -21.91 8.50 6.62
N ILE A 261 -22.44 7.79 5.61
CA ILE A 261 -22.47 8.29 4.24
C ILE A 261 -23.60 9.33 4.10
N ILE A 262 -23.24 10.55 3.72
CA ILE A 262 -24.20 11.58 3.33
C ILE A 262 -24.67 11.34 1.89
N SER A 263 -23.72 11.10 0.98
CA SER A 263 -24.03 10.76 -0.42
C SER A 263 -22.86 10.09 -1.13
N ILE A 264 -23.17 9.26 -2.13
CA ILE A 264 -22.21 8.81 -3.12
C ILE A 264 -22.31 9.78 -4.30
N GLU A 265 -21.35 10.70 -4.41
CA GLU A 265 -21.32 11.74 -5.44
C GLU A 265 -21.01 11.16 -6.83
N LYS A 266 -20.17 10.11 -6.89
CA LYS A 266 -19.78 9.42 -8.13
C LYS A 266 -19.55 7.94 -7.89
N ASP A 267 -19.96 7.14 -8.88
CA ASP A 267 -19.66 5.71 -9.05
C ASP A 267 -19.34 5.52 -10.54
N VAL A 268 -18.07 5.26 -10.84
CA VAL A 268 -17.57 5.16 -12.23
C VAL A 268 -16.71 3.92 -12.35
N SER A 269 -17.05 3.05 -13.31
CA SER A 269 -16.19 1.95 -13.71
C SER A 269 -15.37 2.33 -14.94
N THR A 270 -14.05 2.31 -14.81
CA THR A 270 -13.11 2.59 -15.90
C THR A 270 -12.40 1.32 -16.34
N ILE A 271 -11.55 1.43 -17.36
CA ILE A 271 -10.68 0.31 -17.79
C ILE A 271 -9.63 -0.07 -16.74
N VAL A 272 -9.34 0.83 -15.79
CA VAL A 272 -8.32 0.61 -14.75
C VAL A 272 -8.93 0.02 -13.50
N SER A 273 -10.03 0.60 -13.02
CA SER A 273 -10.65 0.23 -11.74
C SER A 273 -12.11 0.70 -11.64
N LYS A 274 -12.77 0.34 -10.53
CA LYS A 274 -14.04 0.94 -10.12
C LYS A 274 -13.78 2.03 -9.08
N PHE A 275 -14.25 3.23 -9.34
CA PHE A 275 -13.99 4.44 -8.58
C PHE A 275 -15.27 4.95 -7.90
N TYR A 276 -15.15 5.33 -6.64
CA TYR A 276 -16.20 6.05 -5.92
C TYR A 276 -15.70 7.39 -5.38
N LYS A 277 -16.61 8.37 -5.39
CA LYS A 277 -16.46 9.60 -4.62
C LYS A 277 -17.58 9.67 -3.59
N ILE A 278 -17.23 9.59 -2.32
CA ILE A 278 -18.17 9.45 -1.21
C ILE A 278 -18.06 10.69 -0.32
N PHE A 279 -19.18 11.35 -0.08
CA PHE A 279 -19.30 12.40 0.91
C PHE A 279 -19.85 11.78 2.19
N ALA A 280 -19.06 11.88 3.27
CA ALA A 280 -19.40 11.30 4.55
C ALA A 280 -19.41 12.38 5.65
N GLN A 281 -20.22 12.11 6.66
CA GLN A 281 -20.20 12.82 7.93
C GLN A 281 -19.02 12.31 8.76
N ASP A 282 -18.46 13.22 9.55
CA ASP A 282 -17.29 13.03 10.40
C ASP A 282 -15.99 12.83 9.63
N ILE A 283 -14.88 13.14 10.32
CA ILE A 283 -13.54 12.98 9.80
C ILE A 283 -12.85 11.90 10.63
N THR A 284 -12.35 10.88 9.95
CA THR A 284 -11.43 9.93 10.58
C THR A 284 -10.02 10.52 10.52
N ILE A 285 -9.47 10.87 11.67
CA ILE A 285 -8.06 11.24 11.84
C ILE A 285 -7.45 10.22 12.80
N ASP A 286 -6.31 9.64 12.44
CA ASP A 286 -5.53 8.83 13.36
C ASP A 286 -4.07 9.25 13.45
N PHE A 287 -3.38 8.68 14.44
CA PHE A 287 -2.01 9.01 14.77
C PHE A 287 -0.97 8.22 13.94
N SER A 288 -1.39 7.26 13.13
CA SER A 288 -0.51 6.38 12.34
C SER A 288 0.04 7.06 11.08
N GLY A 289 -0.45 8.24 10.73
CA GLY A 289 0.03 9.07 9.61
C GLY A 289 -1.04 9.25 8.53
N SER A 290 -0.61 9.52 7.29
CA SER A 290 -1.50 9.75 6.15
C SER A 290 -2.42 8.55 5.85
N ASP A 291 -3.73 8.78 5.70
CA ASP A 291 -4.67 7.73 5.31
C ASP A 291 -4.52 7.25 3.86
N MET A 292 -3.80 7.99 3.01
CA MET A 292 -3.62 7.67 1.59
C MET A 292 -3.04 6.26 1.40
N GLY A 293 -3.60 5.52 0.45
CA GLY A 293 -3.23 4.12 0.18
C GLY A 293 -3.81 3.10 1.17
N SER A 294 -4.53 3.54 2.19
CA SER A 294 -5.18 2.64 3.15
C SER A 294 -6.50 2.10 2.63
N ILE A 295 -6.90 0.94 3.13
CA ILE A 295 -8.16 0.30 2.77
C ILE A 295 -9.26 0.76 3.72
N LEU A 296 -10.44 0.99 3.16
CA LEU A 296 -11.72 1.14 3.87
C LEU A 296 -12.75 0.17 3.31
N LEU A 297 -13.80 -0.09 4.07
CA LEU A 297 -14.97 -0.85 3.65
C LEU A 297 -16.11 0.11 3.31
N ILE A 298 -16.73 -0.07 2.15
CA ILE A 298 -17.97 0.60 1.75
C ILE A 298 -19.07 -0.45 1.88
N ASP A 299 -19.99 -0.24 2.83
CA ASP A 299 -21.08 -1.17 3.16
C ASP A 299 -22.40 -0.40 3.32
N CYS A 300 -23.12 -0.18 2.21
CA CYS A 300 -24.31 0.67 2.20
C CYS A 300 -25.35 0.24 1.17
N ASP A 301 -26.58 0.71 1.38
CA ASP A 301 -27.72 0.43 0.51
C ASP A 301 -28.06 1.68 -0.31
N LEU A 302 -27.96 1.57 -1.63
CA LEU A 302 -28.43 2.59 -2.54
C LEU A 302 -29.97 2.60 -2.62
N PRO A 303 -30.56 3.73 -3.06
CA PRO A 303 -31.96 3.76 -3.47
C PRO A 303 -32.26 2.62 -4.45
N HIS A 304 -33.44 2.00 -4.31
CA HIS A 304 -33.90 0.85 -5.11
C HIS A 304 -33.27 -0.51 -4.77
N GLY A 305 -32.61 -0.64 -3.61
CA GLY A 305 -32.24 -1.94 -3.03
C GLY A 305 -30.95 -2.55 -3.59
N ILE A 306 -30.10 -1.73 -4.21
CA ILE A 306 -28.75 -2.16 -4.61
C ILE A 306 -27.84 -2.03 -3.38
N HIS A 307 -27.28 -3.14 -2.93
CA HIS A 307 -26.34 -3.18 -1.82
C HIS A 307 -24.89 -3.10 -2.33
N ILE A 308 -24.11 -2.16 -1.81
CA ILE A 308 -22.67 -2.02 -2.05
C ILE A 308 -21.94 -2.65 -0.87
N HIS A 309 -21.12 -3.67 -1.14
CA HIS A 309 -20.18 -4.25 -0.19
C HIS A 309 -18.80 -4.39 -0.87
N GLU A 310 -17.99 -3.36 -0.75
CA GLU A 310 -16.74 -3.21 -1.51
C GLU A 310 -15.61 -2.74 -0.60
N PHE A 311 -14.40 -3.29 -0.80
CA PHE A 311 -13.20 -2.75 -0.16
C PHE A 311 -12.56 -1.74 -1.11
N GLY A 312 -12.19 -0.57 -0.61
CA GLY A 312 -11.65 0.53 -1.40
C GLY A 312 -10.32 1.04 -0.85
N MET A 313 -9.35 1.28 -1.74
CA MET A 313 -8.12 2.00 -1.43
C MET A 313 -8.35 3.50 -1.55
N LEU A 314 -8.01 4.26 -0.51
CA LEU A 314 -8.11 5.72 -0.50
C LEU A 314 -7.04 6.35 -1.40
N ILE A 315 -7.47 7.15 -2.38
CA ILE A 315 -6.57 7.86 -3.31
C ILE A 315 -6.61 9.38 -3.13
N ALA A 316 -7.69 9.92 -2.58
CA ALA A 316 -7.75 11.33 -2.16
C ALA A 316 -8.78 11.52 -1.06
N GLN A 317 -8.56 12.55 -0.23
CA GLN A 317 -9.44 12.94 0.86
C GLN A 317 -9.50 14.47 0.92
N THR A 318 -10.68 15.03 1.12
CA THR A 318 -10.85 16.46 1.39
C THR A 318 -11.62 16.60 2.69
N LEU A 319 -11.03 17.31 3.64
CA LEU A 319 -11.58 17.54 4.97
C LEU A 319 -12.25 18.91 5.03
N ASN A 320 -13.48 18.96 5.51
CA ASN A 320 -14.22 20.20 5.71
C ASN A 320 -14.53 20.38 7.20
N PHE A 321 -13.93 21.40 7.79
CA PHE A 321 -14.16 21.81 9.16
C PHE A 321 -15.15 22.97 9.17
N ALA A 322 -16.45 22.67 9.14
CA ALA A 322 -17.49 23.70 9.12
C ALA A 322 -18.05 23.88 10.54
N GLY A 323 -17.68 24.98 11.22
CA GLY A 323 -17.98 25.21 12.64
C GLY A 323 -19.38 24.75 13.10
N GLU A 324 -20.43 25.43 12.67
CA GLU A 324 -21.81 25.12 13.11
C GLU A 324 -22.43 23.87 12.43
N PHE A 325 -21.82 23.37 11.35
CA PHE A 325 -22.35 22.28 10.53
C PHE A 325 -21.64 20.94 10.75
N GLY A 326 -20.67 20.91 11.67
CA GLY A 326 -19.87 19.73 11.97
C GLY A 326 -18.74 19.50 10.95
N GLU A 327 -18.05 18.39 11.17
CA GLU A 327 -16.95 17.95 10.34
C GLU A 327 -17.46 16.99 9.26
N SER A 328 -16.96 17.13 8.04
CA SER A 328 -17.31 16.22 6.95
C SER A 328 -16.10 15.96 6.06
N ALA A 329 -16.11 14.83 5.36
CA ALA A 329 -15.03 14.43 4.48
C ALA A 329 -15.54 13.95 3.13
N LYS A 330 -14.78 14.26 2.08
CA LYS A 330 -14.95 13.64 0.75
C LYS A 330 -13.83 12.64 0.54
N TYR A 331 -14.19 11.38 0.33
CA TYR A 331 -13.29 10.27 0.07
C TYR A 331 -13.36 9.90 -1.40
N SER A 332 -12.20 9.88 -2.06
CA SER A 332 -12.02 9.32 -3.40
C SER A 332 -11.34 7.97 -3.25
N VAL A 333 -12.02 6.91 -3.68
CA VAL A 333 -11.59 5.52 -3.44
C VAL A 333 -11.68 4.71 -4.72
N VAL A 334 -10.76 3.77 -4.88
CA VAL A 334 -10.80 2.75 -5.94
C VAL A 334 -10.94 1.37 -5.33
N THR A 335 -11.80 0.52 -5.88
CA THR A 335 -12.04 -0.80 -5.29
C THR A 335 -10.81 -1.69 -5.42
N VAL A 336 -10.63 -2.58 -4.44
CA VAL A 336 -9.60 -3.61 -4.43
C VAL A 336 -10.26 -4.98 -4.49
N ASP A 337 -9.71 -5.85 -5.32
CA ASP A 337 -10.19 -7.22 -5.44
C ASP A 337 -9.70 -8.12 -4.29
N GLU A 338 -9.98 -9.42 -4.40
CA GLU A 338 -9.59 -10.43 -3.41
C GLU A 338 -8.08 -10.72 -3.37
N GLU A 339 -7.33 -10.28 -4.39
CA GLU A 339 -5.87 -10.32 -4.48
C GLU A 339 -5.25 -8.99 -3.99
N LEU A 340 -6.04 -8.08 -3.42
CA LEU A 340 -5.64 -6.73 -3.00
C LEU A 340 -5.12 -5.86 -4.16
N ILE A 341 -5.64 -6.06 -5.37
CA ILE A 341 -5.24 -5.32 -6.57
C ILE A 341 -6.28 -4.24 -6.87
N HIS A 342 -5.87 -2.97 -6.85
CA HIS A 342 -6.77 -1.85 -7.16
C HIS A 342 -6.90 -1.56 -8.65
N ILE A 343 -5.97 -2.03 -9.49
CA ILE A 343 -6.03 -1.93 -10.96
C ILE A 343 -6.64 -3.18 -11.62
N HIS A 344 -7.52 -3.88 -10.91
CA HIS A 344 -7.99 -5.22 -11.26
C HIS A 344 -8.73 -5.28 -12.61
N HIS A 345 -9.42 -4.21 -13.05
CA HIS A 345 -10.02 -4.19 -14.40
C HIS A 345 -8.95 -4.25 -15.49
N LEU A 346 -7.88 -3.46 -15.39
CA LEU A 346 -6.81 -3.46 -16.39
C LEU A 346 -6.07 -4.80 -16.38
N VAL A 347 -5.82 -5.34 -15.19
CA VAL A 347 -5.24 -6.68 -15.02
C VAL A 347 -6.12 -7.73 -15.68
N ASP A 348 -7.43 -7.71 -15.46
CA ASP A 348 -8.36 -8.66 -16.07
C ASP A 348 -8.32 -8.59 -17.60
N GLU A 349 -8.19 -7.40 -18.19
CA GLU A 349 -8.03 -7.25 -19.64
C GLU A 349 -6.69 -7.80 -20.15
N VAL A 350 -5.59 -7.57 -19.42
CA VAL A 350 -4.29 -8.18 -19.75
C VAL A 350 -4.35 -9.71 -19.67
N LEU A 351 -4.96 -10.25 -18.63
CA LEU A 351 -5.12 -11.70 -18.45
C LEU A 351 -6.01 -12.31 -19.53
N LYS A 352 -7.09 -11.63 -19.94
CA LYS A 352 -7.98 -12.07 -21.03
C LYS A 352 -7.28 -12.07 -22.39
N ALA A 353 -6.45 -11.07 -22.68
CA ALA A 353 -5.69 -11.00 -23.93
C ALA A 353 -4.72 -12.18 -24.07
N GLY A 354 -4.23 -12.69 -22.94
CA GLY A 354 -3.27 -13.79 -22.89
C GLY A 354 -1.85 -13.33 -23.16
N LEU A 355 -0.89 -13.89 -22.44
CA LEU A 355 0.53 -13.53 -22.57
C LEU A 355 1.33 -14.68 -23.21
N PRO A 356 2.30 -14.35 -24.07
CA PRO A 356 3.16 -15.37 -24.67
C PRO A 356 4.12 -15.95 -23.62
N ILE A 357 4.47 -17.23 -23.77
CA ILE A 357 5.57 -17.83 -23.01
C ILE A 357 6.89 -17.27 -23.56
N ILE A 358 7.72 -16.71 -22.70
CA ILE A 358 9.03 -16.19 -23.06
C ILE A 358 10.01 -17.36 -23.22
N ASN A 359 10.15 -17.83 -24.46
CA ASN A 359 11.09 -18.87 -24.84
C ASN A 359 12.48 -18.30 -25.13
N THR A 360 13.50 -19.09 -24.82
CA THR A 360 14.91 -18.79 -25.11
C THR A 360 15.16 -18.80 -26.62
N ASN A 361 15.78 -17.73 -27.13
CA ASN A 361 16.85 -17.85 -28.11
C ASN A 361 18.12 -17.26 -27.50
#